data_AF-A0A6G2UX95-F1
#
_entry.id   AF-A0A6G2UX95-F1
#
_cell.length_a   1.000
_cell.length_b   1.000
_cell.length_c   1.000
_cell.angle_alpha   90.00
_cell.angle_beta   90.00
_cell.angle_gamma   90.00
#
_symmetry.space_group_name_H-M   'P 1'
#
loop_
_entity.id
_entity.type
_entity.pdbx_description
1 polymer ?
#
loop_
_entity_poly.entity_id
_entity_poly.type
_entity_poly.pdbx_seq_one_letter_code
_entity_poly.pdbx_strand_id
1 'polypeptide(L)' 'MSAPAAPEEPEPCRTCQEFDLEEAVARSERDGSRETDARVLRRRHVEAAHAGVSPPHPRQ' A
#
# COMPACT_ATOMS: atom_id res chain seq x y z
N MET A 1 15.75 27.23 -17.58
CA MET A 1 14.67 26.59 -18.37
C MET A 1 14.23 25.38 -17.59
N SER A 2 13.02 25.40 -17.02
CA SER A 2 12.49 24.30 -16.21
C SER A 2 12.03 23.16 -17.13
N ALA A 3 12.53 21.95 -16.88
CA ALA A 3 12.11 20.74 -17.58
C ALA A 3 10.69 20.34 -17.15
N PRO A 4 9.86 19.78 -18.05
CA PRO A 4 8.50 19.38 -17.72
C PRO A 4 8.55 18.16 -16.80
N ALA A 5 7.77 18.19 -15.72
CA ALA A 5 7.58 17.06 -14.81
C ALA A 5 7.16 15.83 -15.63
N ALA A 6 7.96 14.76 -15.52
CA ALA A 6 7.63 13.43 -16.03
C ALA A 6 6.25 13.00 -15.51
N PRO A 7 5.50 12.18 -16.27
CA PRO A 7 4.18 11.71 -15.84
C PRO A 7 4.31 11.09 -14.47
N GLU A 8 3.60 11.66 -13.50
CA GLU A 8 3.56 11.20 -12.11
C GLU A 8 3.10 9.74 -12.15
N GLU A 9 4.06 8.82 -12.04
CA GLU A 9 3.75 7.43 -11.71
C GLU A 9 2.85 7.51 -10.46
N PRO A 10 1.71 6.81 -10.44
CA PRO A 10 0.80 6.88 -9.30
C PRO A 10 1.62 6.54 -8.07
N GLU A 11 1.88 7.56 -7.23
CA GLU A 11 2.80 7.38 -6.12
C GLU A 11 2.30 6.19 -5.29
N PRO A 12 3.17 5.20 -5.02
CA PRO A 12 2.75 4.01 -4.29
C PRO A 12 2.16 4.46 -2.96
N CYS A 13 0.93 4.04 -2.68
CA CYS A 13 0.20 4.54 -1.53
C CYS A 13 1.03 4.37 -0.24
N ARG A 14 1.42 5.48 0.37
CA ARG A 14 2.28 5.47 1.57
C ARG A 14 1.63 4.69 2.70
N THR A 15 0.32 4.85 2.88
CA THR A 15 -0.43 4.13 3.92
C THR A 15 -0.44 2.62 3.70
N CYS A 16 -0.52 2.14 2.46
CA CYS A 16 -0.36 0.71 2.17
C CYS A 16 1.04 0.21 2.56
N GLN A 17 2.09 0.96 2.22
CA GLN A 17 3.48 0.63 2.57
C GLN A 17 3.70 0.61 4.09
N GLU A 18 3.10 1.55 4.82
CA GLU A 18 3.17 1.60 6.29
C GLU A 18 2.57 0.32 6.90
N PHE A 19 1.40 -0.12 6.44
CA PHE A 19 0.82 -1.38 6.94
C PHE A 19 1.63 -2.62 6.58
N ASP A 20 2.23 -2.67 5.37
CA ASP A 20 3.12 -3.77 4.98
C ASP A 20 4.39 -3.80 5.88
N LEU A 21 4.92 -2.63 6.28
CA LEU A 21 6.03 -2.53 7.23
C LEU A 21 5.63 -2.96 8.64
N GLU A 22 4.47 -2.49 9.13
CA GLU A 22 3.95 -2.91 10.45
C GLU A 22 3.71 -4.41 10.51
N GLU A 23 3.17 -5.01 9.44
CA GLU A 23 3.00 -6.46 9.33
C GLU A 23 4.36 -7.18 9.42
N ALA A 24 5.38 -6.70 8.70
CA ALA A 24 6.72 -7.30 8.71
C ALA A 24 7.40 -7.19 10.08
N VAL A 25 7.22 -6.06 10.77
CA VAL A 25 7.71 -5.86 12.14
C VAL A 25 6.99 -6.80 13.10
N ALA A 26 5.65 -6.83 13.07
CA ALA A 26 4.84 -7.70 13.91
C ALA A 26 5.19 -9.19 13.72
N ARG A 27 5.38 -9.61 12.46
CA ARG A 27 5.83 -10.96 12.13
C ARG A 27 7.21 -11.27 12.69
N SER A 28 8.13 -10.31 12.64
CA SER A 28 9.48 -10.44 13.22
C SER A 28 9.44 -10.53 14.75
N GLU A 29 8.52 -9.80 15.39
CA GLU A 29 8.26 -9.85 16.83
C GLU A 29 7.45 -11.09 17.26
N ARG A 30 6.89 -11.85 16.30
CA ARG A 30 5.89 -12.92 16.53
C ARG A 30 4.64 -12.43 17.25
N ASP A 31 4.24 -11.18 17.02
CA ASP A 31 2.98 -10.61 17.47
C ASP A 31 1.88 -10.89 16.44
N GLY A 32 1.19 -12.02 16.60
CA GLY A 32 0.11 -12.42 15.70
C GLY A 32 -1.12 -11.51 15.74
N SER A 33 -1.30 -10.75 16.83
CA SER A 33 -2.40 -9.77 16.92
C SER A 33 -2.10 -8.60 16.01
N ARG A 34 -0.91 -7.99 16.14
CA ARG A 34 -0.49 -6.87 15.30
C ARG A 34 -0.37 -7.24 13.83
N GLU A 35 0.11 -8.44 13.51
CA GLU A 35 0.17 -8.94 12.13
C GLU A 35 -1.23 -8.98 11.50
N THR A 36 -2.22 -9.48 12.26
CA THR A 36 -3.60 -9.54 11.79
C THR A 36 -4.22 -8.16 11.66
N ASP A 37 -3.98 -7.26 12.64
CA ASP A 37 -4.48 -5.89 12.62
C ASP A 37 -3.95 -5.10 11.42
N ALA A 38 -2.64 -5.17 11.14
CA ALA A 38 -2.03 -4.52 9.99
C ALA A 38 -2.64 -5.00 8.66
N ARG A 39 -2.88 -6.31 8.51
CA ARG A 39 -3.57 -6.88 7.34
C ARG A 39 -4.99 -6.37 7.18
N VAL A 40 -5.75 -6.30 8.28
CA VAL A 40 -7.14 -5.80 8.26
C VAL A 40 -7.18 -4.31 7.92
N LEU A 41 -6.29 -3.51 8.50
CA LEU A 41 -6.20 -2.08 8.23
C LEU A 41 -5.82 -1.80 6.77
N ARG A 42 -4.83 -2.53 6.23
CA ARG A 42 -4.45 -2.47 4.81
C ARG A 42 -5.62 -2.78 3.90
N ARG A 43 -6.35 -3.86 4.18
CA ARG A 43 -7.51 -4.25 3.38
C ARG A 43 -8.60 -3.17 3.40
N ARG A 44 -8.95 -2.63 4.56
CA ARG A 44 -9.94 -1.55 4.68
C ARG A 44 -9.48 -0.28 3.97
N HIS A 45 -8.20 0.05 4.07
CA HIS A 45 -7.63 1.18 3.35
C HIS A 45 -7.73 0.98 1.84
N VAL A 46 -7.39 -0.20 1.32
CA VAL A 46 -7.55 -0.52 -0.11
C VAL A 46 -9.01 -0.43 -0.53
N GLU A 47 -9.93 -0.97 0.27
CA GLU A 47 -11.38 -0.88 0.03
C GLU A 47 -11.91 0.56 0.10
N ALA A 48 -11.30 1.46 0.88
CA ALA A 48 -11.75 2.84 1.04
C ALA A 48 -11.08 3.82 0.06
N ALA A 49 -9.77 3.70 -0.14
CA ALA A 49 -8.93 4.63 -0.91
C ALA A 49 -8.61 4.11 -2.32
N HIS A 50 -8.72 2.80 -2.55
CA HIS A 50 -8.38 2.15 -3.83
C HIS A 50 -9.56 1.41 -4.47
N ALA A 51 -10.80 1.53 -3.95
CA ALA A 51 -11.99 0.88 -4.50
C ALA A 51 -12.33 1.26 -5.97
N GLY A 52 -11.65 2.24 -6.57
CA GLY A 52 -11.71 2.55 -8.00
C GLY A 52 -10.40 2.35 -8.76
N VAL A 53 -9.30 1.99 -8.07
CA VAL A 53 -7.98 1.74 -8.66
C VAL A 53 -7.88 0.23 -8.88
N SER A 54 -8.52 -0.25 -9.94
CA SER A 54 -8.12 -1.54 -10.51
C SER A 54 -6.65 -1.40 -10.92
N PRO A 55 -5.75 -2.32 -10.57
CA PRO A 55 -4.37 -2.25 -11.04
C PRO A 55 -4.42 -2.16 -12.57
N PRO A 56 -3.69 -1.23 -13.23
CA PRO A 56 -3.59 -1.26 -14.67
C PRO A 56 -3.03 -2.63 -15.03
N HIS A 57 -3.85 -3.45 -15.69
CA HIS A 57 -3.45 -4.74 -16.25
C HIS A 57 -2.10 -4.54 -16.96
N PRO A 58 -1.09 -5.39 -16.72
CA PRO A 58 0.08 -5.37 -17.58
C PRO A 58 -0.41 -5.65 -19.00
N ARG A 59 -0.28 -4.67 -19.90
CA ARG A 59 -0.46 -4.89 -21.33
C ARG A 59 0.60 -5.90 -21.75
N GLN A 60 0.13 -7.04 -22.27
CA GLN A 60 0.95 -8.05 -22.92
C GLN A 60 1.71 -7.51 -24.13
#